data_AF-A0A1S7QVF6-F1
#
_entry.id   AF-A0A1S7QVF6-F1
#
_cell.length_a   1.000
_cell.length_b   1.000
_cell.length_c   1.000
_cell.angle_alpha   90.00
_cell.angle_beta   90.00
_cell.angle_gamma   90.00
#
_symmetry.space_group_name_H-M   'P 1'
#
loop_
_entity.id
_entity.type
_entity.pdbx_description
1 polymer ?
#
loop_
_entity_poly.entity_id
_entity_poly.type
_entity_poly.pdbx_seq_one_letter_code
_entity_poly.pdbx_strand_id
1 'polypeptide(L)'
;MDENLDEQRLFDEAKALRTTLSNISTLLTEAAKAVQRIESETSEDVAATLLSVWAGASEDDIRLLLAAAELFDGDNALPRTDISLNTVRLLRRTSSEEVRANAIRLLEAGASVDQAKLQQLEIHRNLIDKGADRVAMEEKSLWLESLAARQSVVRLFELQDQLAVILDAAAGFANLYGPGHPQNGLEMEEHRAGYAEAHAALQTKATTVLAEFDRLFGDDATGESASPKDSQSLELIRCRQALARFASGEFGHRGGFAFNVADEDVFSWEIIDALHGLSCQTKTKRVHPLSVLEIGGGAGGQALGLMSAGFKHVAIYENVLTRVKTLKANWPTWPVVEADVRSITDTDFSRYRGIDLLAGSISSSMVAKQ
;
A
#
# COMPACT_ATOMS: atom_id res chain seq x y z
N MET A 1 1.49 -15.83 71.98
CA MET A 1 0.85 -17.00 71.35
C MET A 1 -0.59 -16.62 71.10
N ASP A 2 -0.83 -15.67 70.18
CA ASP A 2 -2.17 -15.08 69.96
C ASP A 2 -2.27 -14.32 68.61
N GLU A 3 -1.63 -14.84 67.55
CA GLU A 3 -1.65 -14.22 66.21
C GLU A 3 -2.35 -15.08 65.15
N ASN A 4 -2.80 -16.30 65.50
CA ASN A 4 -3.38 -17.26 64.55
C ASN A 4 -4.92 -17.31 64.61
N LEU A 5 -5.55 -16.39 65.35
CA LEU A 5 -6.99 -16.44 65.68
C LEU A 5 -7.85 -15.44 64.88
N ASP A 6 -7.30 -14.76 63.88
CA ASP A 6 -8.04 -13.78 63.07
C ASP A 6 -8.04 -14.05 61.56
N GLU A 7 -7.05 -14.78 61.01
CA GLU A 7 -7.00 -15.05 59.56
C GLU A 7 -8.13 -15.97 59.07
N GLN A 8 -8.43 -17.05 59.80
CA GLN A 8 -9.51 -17.97 59.46
C GLN A 8 -10.88 -17.26 59.50
N ARG A 9 -11.08 -16.39 60.48
CA ARG A 9 -12.29 -15.59 60.65
C ARG A 9 -12.43 -14.56 59.53
N LEU A 10 -11.37 -13.83 59.19
CA LEU A 10 -11.35 -12.88 58.08
C LEU A 10 -11.62 -13.58 56.74
N PHE A 11 -11.09 -14.79 56.56
CA PHE A 11 -11.36 -15.61 55.38
C PHE A 11 -12.83 -16.06 55.31
N ASP A 12 -13.41 -16.50 56.43
CA ASP A 12 -14.82 -16.86 56.52
C ASP A 12 -15.75 -15.65 56.31
N GLU A 13 -15.40 -14.48 56.84
CA GLU A 13 -16.10 -13.22 56.60
C GLU A 13 -16.02 -12.79 55.12
N ALA A 14 -14.85 -12.92 54.48
CA ALA A 14 -14.68 -12.67 53.04
C ALA A 14 -15.50 -13.64 52.18
N LYS A 15 -15.58 -14.92 52.58
CA LYS A 15 -16.41 -15.93 51.90
C LYS A 15 -17.90 -15.64 52.07
N ALA A 16 -18.33 -15.17 53.23
CA ALA A 16 -19.70 -14.72 53.49
C ALA A 16 -20.05 -13.49 52.64
N LEU A 17 -19.14 -12.53 52.52
CA LEU A 17 -19.29 -11.36 51.64
C LEU A 17 -19.43 -11.79 50.18
N ARG A 18 -18.58 -12.71 49.70
CA ARG A 18 -18.67 -13.26 48.34
C ARG A 18 -20.03 -13.90 48.08
N THR A 19 -20.52 -14.71 49.02
CA THR A 19 -21.84 -15.35 48.93
C THR A 19 -22.96 -14.31 48.85
N THR A 20 -22.84 -13.23 49.62
CA THR A 20 -23.80 -12.11 49.59
C THR A 20 -23.79 -11.39 48.24
N LEU A 21 -22.61 -11.12 47.68
CA LEU A 21 -22.46 -10.50 46.36
C LEU A 21 -23.03 -11.37 45.24
N SER A 22 -22.85 -12.69 45.32
CA SER A 22 -23.45 -13.65 44.38
C SER A 22 -24.98 -13.61 44.42
N ASN A 23 -25.57 -13.55 45.61
CA ASN A 23 -27.02 -13.41 45.78
C ASN A 23 -27.52 -12.07 45.21
N ILE A 24 -26.80 -10.97 45.44
CA ILE A 24 -27.13 -9.66 44.86
C ILE A 24 -27.10 -9.70 43.34
N SER A 25 -26.09 -10.31 42.72
CA SER A 25 -26.00 -10.48 41.27
C SER A 25 -27.19 -11.26 40.69
N THR A 26 -27.61 -12.32 41.38
CA THR A 26 -28.77 -13.12 40.99
C THR A 26 -30.06 -12.29 41.05
N LEU A 27 -30.29 -11.58 42.15
CA LEU A 27 -31.45 -10.71 42.32
C LEU A 27 -31.48 -9.56 41.31
N LEU A 28 -30.32 -8.97 40.98
CA LEU A 28 -30.21 -7.96 39.93
C LEU A 28 -30.63 -8.50 38.57
N THR A 29 -30.24 -9.73 38.24
CA THR A 29 -30.64 -10.39 36.98
C THR A 29 -32.15 -10.63 36.94
N GLU A 30 -32.74 -11.10 38.04
CA GLU A 30 -34.18 -11.32 38.13
C GLU A 30 -34.98 -10.00 38.02
N ALA A 31 -34.51 -8.95 38.69
CA ALA A 31 -35.08 -7.61 38.61
C ALA A 31 -35.00 -7.06 37.17
N ALA A 32 -33.84 -7.20 36.52
CA ALA A 32 -33.62 -6.81 35.14
C ALA A 32 -34.61 -7.50 34.16
N LYS A 33 -34.82 -8.81 34.32
CA LYS A 33 -35.81 -9.57 33.52
C LYS A 33 -37.25 -9.16 33.82
N ALA A 34 -37.56 -8.75 35.05
CA ALA A 34 -38.88 -8.21 35.38
C ALA A 34 -39.13 -6.87 34.69
N VAL A 35 -38.17 -5.95 34.72
CA VAL A 35 -38.25 -4.64 34.04
C VAL A 35 -38.43 -4.83 32.54
N GLN A 36 -37.62 -5.69 31.91
CA GLN A 36 -37.72 -5.99 30.47
C GLN A 36 -39.10 -6.52 30.08
N ARG A 37 -39.69 -7.42 30.89
CA ARG A 37 -41.05 -7.93 30.65
C ARG A 37 -42.10 -6.82 30.71
N ILE A 38 -42.02 -5.96 31.73
CA ILE A 38 -42.94 -4.82 31.88
C ILE A 38 -42.88 -3.91 30.66
N GLU A 39 -41.69 -3.56 30.17
CA GLU A 39 -41.54 -2.74 28.96
C GLU A 39 -42.04 -3.45 27.69
N SER A 40 -41.90 -4.77 27.59
CA SER A 40 -42.37 -5.52 26.41
C SER A 40 -43.89 -5.72 26.35
N GLU A 41 -44.58 -5.73 27.50
CA GLU A 41 -46.00 -6.06 27.60
C GLU A 41 -46.90 -4.83 27.77
N THR A 42 -46.33 -3.64 27.96
CA THR A 42 -47.07 -2.39 28.21
C THR A 42 -46.56 -1.23 27.36
N SER A 43 -47.34 -0.16 27.23
CA SER A 43 -46.89 1.07 26.57
C SER A 43 -45.89 1.83 27.43
N GLU A 44 -44.95 2.55 26.82
CA GLU A 44 -43.84 3.27 27.47
C GLU A 44 -44.30 4.16 28.64
N ASP A 45 -45.38 4.94 28.48
CA ASP A 45 -45.95 5.79 29.54
C ASP A 45 -46.46 4.99 30.75
N VAL A 46 -47.02 3.80 30.51
CA VAL A 46 -47.56 2.91 31.54
C VAL A 46 -46.44 2.16 32.25
N ALA A 47 -45.45 1.68 31.49
CA ALA A 47 -44.24 1.07 32.04
C ALA A 47 -43.50 2.04 32.97
N ALA A 48 -43.27 3.27 32.51
CA ALA A 48 -42.61 4.32 33.30
C ALA A 48 -43.37 4.62 34.61
N THR A 49 -44.69 4.67 34.55
CA THR A 49 -45.54 4.89 35.74
C THR A 49 -45.46 3.71 36.71
N LEU A 50 -45.51 2.48 36.22
CA LEU A 50 -45.39 1.28 37.06
C LEU A 50 -44.02 1.20 37.73
N LEU A 51 -42.95 1.43 36.98
CA LEU A 51 -41.58 1.33 37.50
C LEU A 51 -41.25 2.46 38.49
N SER A 52 -41.71 3.69 38.23
CA SER A 52 -41.45 4.82 39.13
C SER A 52 -42.32 4.80 40.38
N VAL A 53 -43.63 4.56 40.27
CA VAL A 53 -44.58 4.69 41.38
C VAL A 53 -44.67 3.41 42.22
N TRP A 54 -44.73 2.24 41.57
CA TRP A 54 -44.96 0.98 42.26
C TRP A 54 -43.67 0.27 42.65
N ALA A 55 -42.65 0.30 41.78
CA ALA A 55 -41.34 -0.28 42.09
C ALA A 55 -40.39 0.72 42.78
N GLY A 56 -40.72 2.02 42.80
CA GLY A 56 -39.86 3.05 43.39
C GLY A 56 -38.51 3.22 42.70
N ALA A 57 -38.39 2.75 41.44
CA ALA A 57 -37.15 2.79 40.70
C ALA A 57 -36.93 4.17 40.09
N SER A 58 -35.72 4.70 40.25
CA SER A 58 -35.33 5.91 39.53
C SER A 58 -35.12 5.61 38.04
N GLU A 59 -35.17 6.64 37.20
CA GLU A 59 -34.89 6.49 35.76
C GLU A 59 -33.49 5.92 35.50
N ASP A 60 -32.51 6.28 36.35
CA ASP A 60 -31.15 5.74 36.30
C ASP A 60 -31.10 4.25 36.69
N ASP A 61 -31.91 3.83 37.66
CA ASP A 61 -32.00 2.41 38.07
C ASP A 61 -32.68 1.56 37.00
N ILE A 62 -33.75 2.07 36.38
CA ILE A 62 -34.43 1.41 35.26
C ILE A 62 -33.44 1.20 34.10
N ARG A 63 -32.72 2.26 33.69
CA ARG A 63 -31.69 2.18 32.64
C ARG A 63 -30.55 1.24 33.00
N LEU A 64 -30.21 1.12 34.29
CA LEU A 64 -29.19 0.19 34.76
C LEU A 64 -29.67 -1.26 34.66
N LEU A 65 -30.91 -1.53 35.07
CA LEU A 65 -31.52 -2.85 35.04
C LEU A 65 -31.72 -3.35 33.60
N LEU A 66 -32.15 -2.49 32.68
CA LEU A 66 -32.22 -2.83 31.26
C LEU A 66 -30.85 -3.17 30.67
N ALA A 67 -29.84 -2.36 30.96
CA ALA A 67 -28.47 -2.63 30.52
C ALA A 67 -27.90 -3.93 31.13
N ALA A 68 -28.27 -4.24 32.37
CA ALA A 68 -27.92 -5.51 32.99
C ALA A 68 -28.59 -6.68 32.23
N ALA A 69 -29.88 -6.58 31.88
CA ALA A 69 -30.59 -7.62 31.12
C ALA A 69 -29.88 -7.92 29.78
N GLU A 70 -29.51 -6.89 29.02
CA GLU A 70 -28.77 -7.04 27.75
C GLU A 70 -27.42 -7.74 27.95
N LEU A 71 -26.69 -7.36 29.00
CA LEU A 71 -25.40 -7.94 29.32
C LEU A 71 -25.50 -9.38 29.85
N PHE A 72 -26.64 -9.84 30.39
CA PHE A 72 -26.79 -11.18 30.97
C PHE A 72 -27.53 -12.20 30.08
N ASP A 73 -28.16 -11.80 28.97
CA ASP A 73 -28.97 -12.69 28.09
C ASP A 73 -28.44 -12.82 26.63
N GLY A 74 -27.31 -12.19 26.27
CA GLY A 74 -26.73 -12.24 24.91
C GLY A 74 -25.64 -13.30 24.67
N ASP A 75 -25.14 -13.42 23.43
CA ASP A 75 -24.05 -14.35 23.04
C ASP A 75 -22.71 -14.14 23.78
N ASN A 76 -22.54 -12.95 24.38
CA ASN A 76 -21.45 -12.60 25.31
C ASN A 76 -22.00 -12.27 26.70
N ALA A 77 -22.88 -13.12 27.22
CA ALA A 77 -23.48 -12.91 28.53
C ALA A 77 -22.42 -12.84 29.63
N LEU A 78 -22.57 -11.87 30.53
CA LEU A 78 -21.81 -11.80 31.76
C LEU A 78 -21.95 -13.11 32.55
N PRO A 79 -20.86 -13.67 33.08
CA PRO A 79 -20.95 -14.87 33.91
C PRO A 79 -21.83 -14.59 35.14
N ARG A 80 -22.66 -15.55 35.56
CA ARG A 80 -23.58 -15.40 36.72
C ARG A 80 -22.88 -15.28 38.09
N THR A 81 -21.56 -15.08 38.10
CA THR A 81 -20.72 -15.02 39.30
C THR A 81 -20.36 -13.58 39.65
N ASP A 82 -20.31 -13.26 40.95
CA ASP A 82 -19.59 -12.18 41.66
C ASP A 82 -19.28 -10.84 40.93
N ILE A 83 -20.17 -10.34 40.06
CA ILE A 83 -19.97 -9.07 39.37
C ILE A 83 -20.46 -7.91 40.24
N SER A 84 -19.62 -6.88 40.38
CA SER A 84 -20.01 -5.66 41.07
C SER A 84 -20.95 -4.81 40.22
N LEU A 85 -21.90 -4.11 40.86
CA LEU A 85 -22.79 -3.15 40.19
C LEU A 85 -22.00 -2.06 39.42
N ASN A 86 -20.82 -1.68 39.94
CA ASN A 86 -19.93 -0.73 39.28
C ASN A 86 -19.35 -1.29 37.98
N THR A 87 -19.03 -2.59 37.93
CA THR A 87 -18.53 -3.23 36.71
C THR A 87 -19.60 -3.24 35.62
N VAL A 88 -20.86 -3.50 35.96
CA VAL A 88 -21.99 -3.41 35.01
C VAL A 88 -22.11 -1.97 34.46
N ARG A 89 -22.03 -0.96 35.34
CA ARG A 89 -22.05 0.45 34.94
C ARG A 89 -20.89 0.82 34.02
N LEU A 90 -19.70 0.31 34.29
CA LEU A 90 -18.50 0.56 33.49
C LEU A 90 -18.63 -0.06 32.09
N LEU A 91 -19.04 -1.32 31.99
CA LEU A 91 -19.21 -2.01 30.71
C LEU A 91 -20.27 -1.37 29.82
N ARG A 92 -21.34 -0.80 30.42
CA ARG A 92 -22.35 -0.04 29.66
C ARG A 92 -21.77 1.26 29.07
N ARG A 93 -20.89 1.93 29.80
CA ARG A 93 -20.28 3.19 29.34
C ARG A 93 -19.23 2.98 28.25
N THR A 94 -18.70 1.77 28.11
CA THR A 94 -17.76 1.42 27.06
C THR A 94 -18.47 1.31 25.72
N SER A 95 -18.20 2.26 24.81
CA SER A 95 -18.77 2.29 23.46
C SER A 95 -18.18 1.23 22.52
N SER A 96 -16.99 0.70 22.86
CA SER A 96 -16.27 -0.26 22.04
C SER A 96 -16.72 -1.69 22.34
N GLU A 97 -17.33 -2.34 21.35
CA GLU A 97 -17.80 -3.71 21.46
C GLU A 97 -16.65 -4.71 21.74
N GLU A 98 -15.49 -4.48 21.14
CA GLU A 98 -14.31 -5.34 21.29
C GLU A 98 -13.66 -5.22 22.68
N VAL A 99 -13.61 -4.00 23.23
CA VAL A 99 -13.12 -3.76 24.60
C VAL A 99 -14.07 -4.40 25.61
N ARG A 100 -15.38 -4.27 25.38
CA ARG A 100 -16.41 -4.90 26.19
C ARG A 100 -16.31 -6.43 26.15
N ALA A 101 -16.13 -7.02 24.97
CA ALA A 101 -15.94 -8.47 24.82
C ALA A 101 -14.68 -8.96 25.55
N ASN A 102 -13.55 -8.25 25.45
CA ASN A 102 -12.33 -8.60 26.18
C ASN A 102 -12.49 -8.47 27.70
N ALA A 103 -13.22 -7.46 28.17
CA ALA A 103 -13.52 -7.31 29.58
C ALA A 103 -14.42 -8.45 30.11
N ILE A 104 -15.39 -8.91 29.31
CA ILE A 104 -16.23 -10.07 29.67
C ILE A 104 -15.37 -11.34 29.80
N ARG A 105 -14.44 -11.59 28.87
CA ARG A 105 -13.50 -12.74 28.98
C ARG A 105 -12.63 -12.68 30.23
N LEU A 106 -12.21 -11.49 30.67
CA LEU A 106 -11.47 -11.33 31.92
C LEU A 106 -12.33 -11.69 33.14
N LEU A 107 -13.61 -11.31 33.11
CA LEU A 107 -14.56 -11.66 34.17
C LEU A 107 -14.83 -13.18 34.21
N GLU A 108 -14.94 -13.83 33.06
CA GLU A 108 -15.06 -15.30 32.96
C GLU A 108 -13.84 -16.02 33.52
N ALA A 109 -12.65 -15.45 33.35
CA ALA A 109 -11.40 -15.95 33.94
C ALA A 109 -11.27 -15.66 35.45
N GLY A 110 -12.29 -15.05 36.08
CA GLY A 110 -12.32 -14.71 37.50
C GLY A 110 -11.53 -13.45 37.88
N ALA A 111 -11.10 -12.64 36.90
CA ALA A 111 -10.40 -11.39 37.17
C ALA A 111 -11.40 -10.24 37.39
N SER A 112 -11.10 -9.34 38.32
CA SER A 112 -11.88 -8.11 38.49
C SER A 112 -11.67 -7.16 37.30
N VAL A 113 -12.72 -6.45 36.89
CA VAL A 113 -12.64 -5.39 35.89
C VAL A 113 -13.02 -4.06 36.53
N ASP A 114 -12.07 -3.13 36.49
CA ASP A 114 -12.20 -1.75 36.95
C ASP A 114 -11.93 -0.75 35.80
N GLN A 115 -12.02 0.54 36.11
CA GLN A 115 -11.80 1.61 35.13
C GLN A 115 -10.39 1.60 34.54
N ALA A 116 -9.37 1.27 35.34
CA ALA A 116 -7.98 1.27 34.90
C ALA A 116 -7.72 0.16 33.87
N LYS A 117 -8.27 -1.04 34.10
CA LYS A 117 -8.17 -2.16 33.15
C LYS A 117 -8.92 -1.88 31.85
N LEU A 118 -10.09 -1.26 31.90
CA LEU A 118 -10.81 -0.85 30.69
C LEU A 118 -10.02 0.18 29.88
N GLN A 119 -9.40 1.16 30.52
CA GLN A 119 -8.52 2.12 29.86
C GLN A 119 -7.31 1.43 29.20
N GLN A 120 -6.72 0.43 29.85
CA GLN A 120 -5.61 -0.33 29.25
C GLN A 120 -6.05 -1.09 28.00
N LEU A 121 -7.24 -1.70 28.01
CA LEU A 121 -7.80 -2.37 26.83
C LEU A 121 -8.06 -1.39 25.67
N GLU A 122 -8.56 -0.18 25.96
CA GLU A 122 -8.73 0.87 24.95
C GLU A 122 -7.40 1.36 24.38
N ILE A 123 -6.39 1.57 25.23
CA ILE A 123 -5.04 1.94 24.80
C ILE A 123 -4.46 0.86 23.89
N HIS A 124 -4.59 -0.41 24.28
CA HIS A 124 -4.09 -1.54 23.49
C HIS A 124 -4.78 -1.64 22.11
N ARG A 125 -6.10 -1.50 22.05
CA ARG A 125 -6.84 -1.46 20.77
C ARG A 125 -6.34 -0.33 19.88
N ASN A 126 -6.25 0.89 20.43
CA ASN A 126 -5.78 2.05 19.67
C ASN A 126 -4.33 1.89 19.16
N LEU A 127 -3.47 1.13 19.86
CA LEU A 127 -2.13 0.80 19.39
C LEU A 127 -2.15 -0.18 18.20
N ILE A 128 -3.04 -1.16 18.22
CA ILE A 128 -3.25 -2.10 17.11
C ILE A 128 -3.78 -1.36 15.89
N ASP A 129 -4.81 -0.51 16.07
CA ASP A 129 -5.41 0.29 14.99
C ASP A 129 -4.36 1.20 14.33
N LYS A 130 -3.60 1.95 15.14
CA LYS A 130 -2.50 2.79 14.65
C LYS A 130 -1.40 1.98 13.95
N GLY A 131 -1.14 0.77 14.43
CA GLY A 131 -0.20 -0.16 13.79
C GLY A 131 -0.67 -0.57 12.41
N ALA A 132 -1.95 -0.93 12.26
CA ALA A 132 -2.57 -1.30 10.99
C ALA A 132 -2.60 -0.12 10.01
N ASP A 133 -2.95 1.08 10.48
CA ASP A 133 -2.94 2.30 9.66
C ASP A 133 -1.53 2.60 9.12
N ARG A 134 -0.50 2.45 9.95
CA ARG A 134 0.89 2.65 9.53
C ARG A 134 1.32 1.65 8.46
N VAL A 135 0.97 0.37 8.64
CA VAL A 135 1.28 -0.69 7.65
C VAL A 135 0.57 -0.40 6.33
N ALA A 136 -0.72 -0.04 6.36
CA ALA A 136 -1.46 0.32 5.15
C ALA A 136 -0.89 1.57 4.45
N MET A 137 -0.38 2.54 5.20
CA MET A 137 0.28 3.74 4.67
C MET A 137 1.63 3.38 4.00
N GLU A 138 2.42 2.50 4.62
CA GLU A 138 3.68 1.98 4.06
C GLU A 138 3.45 1.21 2.76
N GLU A 139 2.44 0.32 2.72
CA GLU A 139 2.04 -0.40 1.51
C GLU A 139 1.58 0.54 0.39
N LYS A 140 0.84 1.60 0.73
CA LYS A 140 0.45 2.64 -0.23
C LYS A 140 1.66 3.41 -0.76
N SER A 141 2.64 3.72 0.08
CA SER A 141 3.90 4.37 -0.35
C SER A 141 4.64 3.48 -1.34
N LEU A 142 4.81 2.19 -1.00
CA LEU A 142 5.48 1.22 -1.89
C LEU A 142 4.74 1.05 -3.22
N TRP A 143 3.41 1.07 -3.21
CA TRP A 143 2.61 1.04 -4.44
C TRP A 143 2.82 2.31 -5.29
N LEU A 144 2.84 3.49 -4.67
CA LEU A 144 3.12 4.77 -5.36
C LEU A 144 4.54 4.80 -5.94
N GLU A 145 5.52 4.34 -5.18
CA GLU A 145 6.91 4.19 -5.63
C GLU A 145 7.01 3.23 -6.81
N SER A 146 6.32 2.08 -6.75
CA SER A 146 6.24 1.14 -7.87
C SER A 146 5.64 1.77 -9.12
N LEU A 147 4.58 2.56 -8.97
CA LEU A 147 3.95 3.25 -10.10
C LEU A 147 4.86 4.34 -10.68
N ALA A 148 5.56 5.11 -9.84
CA ALA A 148 6.54 6.10 -10.25
C ALA A 148 7.72 5.45 -11.00
N ALA A 149 8.24 4.33 -10.49
CA ALA A 149 9.32 3.56 -11.13
C ALA A 149 8.90 3.01 -12.51
N ARG A 150 7.64 2.56 -12.67
CA ARG A 150 7.14 2.15 -13.99
C ARG A 150 7.11 3.32 -14.96
N GLN A 151 6.66 4.49 -14.50
CA GLN A 151 6.55 5.66 -15.35
C GLN A 151 7.93 6.22 -15.72
N SER A 152 8.92 6.17 -14.83
CA SER A 152 10.29 6.59 -15.15
C SER A 152 10.93 5.69 -16.20
N VAL A 153 10.69 4.37 -16.15
CA VAL A 153 11.17 3.42 -17.18
C VAL A 153 10.56 3.74 -18.54
N VAL A 154 9.25 3.98 -18.62
CA VAL A 154 8.58 4.33 -19.89
C VAL A 154 9.15 5.62 -20.48
N ARG A 155 9.30 6.66 -19.65
CA ARG A 155 9.87 7.94 -20.08
C ARG A 155 11.33 7.82 -20.50
N LEU A 156 12.11 6.94 -19.86
CA LEU A 156 13.48 6.66 -20.26
C LEU A 156 13.54 6.07 -21.68
N PHE A 157 12.63 5.14 -22.02
CA PHE A 157 12.54 4.62 -23.39
C PHE A 157 12.13 5.69 -24.40
N GLU A 158 11.17 6.55 -24.07
CA GLU A 158 10.76 7.67 -24.92
C GLU A 158 11.93 8.63 -25.17
N LEU A 159 12.70 8.96 -24.13
CA LEU A 159 13.90 9.77 -24.24
C LEU A 159 14.96 9.12 -25.14
N GLN A 160 15.19 7.81 -24.99
CA GLN A 160 16.14 7.07 -25.84
C GLN A 160 15.73 7.08 -27.31
N ASP A 161 14.43 6.95 -27.61
CA ASP A 161 13.91 7.03 -28.98
C ASP A 161 14.12 8.45 -29.56
N GLN A 162 13.81 9.49 -28.79
CA GLN A 162 14.06 10.88 -29.21
C GLN A 162 15.55 11.16 -29.44
N LEU A 163 16.43 10.63 -28.59
CA LEU A 163 17.90 10.72 -28.75
C LEU A 163 18.37 10.05 -30.04
N ALA A 164 17.83 8.87 -30.38
CA ALA A 164 18.15 8.19 -31.63
C ALA A 164 17.80 9.05 -32.85
N VAL A 165 16.65 9.74 -32.83
CA VAL A 165 16.29 10.64 -33.93
C VAL A 165 17.18 11.88 -33.99
N ILE A 166 17.64 12.42 -32.86
CA ILE A 166 18.63 13.52 -32.86
C ILE A 166 19.96 13.02 -33.46
N LEU A 167 20.41 11.82 -33.10
CA LEU A 167 21.63 11.22 -33.64
C LEU A 167 21.58 11.05 -35.16
N ASP A 168 20.49 10.47 -35.69
CA ASP A 168 20.30 10.31 -37.13
C ASP A 168 20.27 11.67 -37.84
N ALA A 169 19.60 12.66 -37.26
CA ALA A 169 19.53 14.01 -37.80
C ALA A 169 20.90 14.71 -37.75
N ALA A 170 21.68 14.56 -36.67
CA ALA A 170 22.99 15.15 -36.50
C ALA A 170 24.02 14.51 -37.45
N ALA A 171 23.98 13.18 -37.61
CA ALA A 171 24.80 12.48 -38.59
C ALA A 171 24.43 12.87 -40.03
N GLY A 172 23.15 12.99 -40.34
CA GLY A 172 22.67 13.50 -41.62
C GLY A 172 23.13 14.93 -41.89
N PHE A 173 23.03 15.81 -40.90
CA PHE A 173 23.52 17.18 -40.95
C PHE A 173 25.03 17.23 -41.19
N ALA A 174 25.82 16.45 -40.44
CA ALA A 174 27.26 16.36 -40.62
C ALA A 174 27.65 15.82 -42.00
N ASN A 175 26.91 14.86 -42.56
CA ASN A 175 27.18 14.35 -43.90
C ASN A 175 26.82 15.34 -45.02
N LEU A 176 25.79 16.16 -44.81
CA LEU A 176 25.31 17.12 -45.80
C LEU A 176 26.10 18.43 -45.79
N TYR A 177 26.54 18.87 -44.61
CA TYR A 177 27.12 20.19 -44.40
C TYR A 177 28.54 20.14 -43.81
N GLY A 178 29.06 18.94 -43.53
CA GLY A 178 30.41 18.74 -43.06
C GLY A 178 31.48 19.07 -44.09
N PRO A 179 32.74 19.17 -43.66
CA PRO A 179 33.86 19.36 -44.56
C PRO A 179 33.93 18.22 -45.57
N GLY A 180 34.16 18.58 -46.84
CA GLY A 180 34.36 17.63 -47.92
C GLY A 180 35.74 16.96 -47.87
N HIS A 181 36.40 16.83 -49.02
CA HIS A 181 37.73 16.21 -49.08
C HIS A 181 38.73 16.93 -48.15
N PRO A 182 39.62 16.23 -47.42
CA PRO A 182 40.55 16.82 -46.43
C PRO A 182 41.47 17.94 -46.95
N GLN A 183 41.56 18.10 -48.27
CA GLN A 183 42.35 19.15 -48.94
C GLN A 183 41.61 20.49 -49.05
N ASN A 184 40.29 20.52 -48.81
CA ASN A 184 39.43 21.70 -48.97
C ASN A 184 39.18 22.45 -47.66
N GLY A 185 39.86 22.08 -46.57
CA GLY A 185 39.63 22.60 -45.22
C GLY A 185 38.71 21.71 -44.38
N LEU A 186 38.67 21.96 -43.07
CA LEU A 186 37.85 21.24 -42.08
C LEU A 186 36.59 22.04 -41.67
N GLU A 187 36.28 23.08 -42.44
CA GLU A 187 35.15 23.97 -42.18
C GLU A 187 33.83 23.40 -42.70
N MET A 188 32.75 23.78 -42.03
CA MET A 188 31.39 23.39 -42.40
C MET A 188 30.89 24.25 -43.56
N GLU A 189 30.10 23.66 -44.46
CA GLU A 189 29.49 24.35 -45.61
C GLU A 189 28.28 25.21 -45.17
N GLU A 190 28.50 26.21 -44.31
CA GLU A 190 27.43 27.05 -43.71
C GLU A 190 26.61 27.82 -44.76
N HIS A 191 27.20 28.09 -45.93
CA HIS A 191 26.55 28.80 -47.03
C HIS A 191 25.63 27.93 -47.88
N ARG A 192 25.60 26.61 -47.64
CA ARG A 192 24.76 25.68 -48.41
C ARG A 192 23.29 25.91 -48.08
N ALA A 193 22.46 25.93 -49.12
CA ALA A 193 21.02 26.10 -48.97
C ALA A 193 20.45 25.00 -48.05
N GLY A 194 19.65 25.39 -47.06
CA GLY A 194 19.07 24.49 -46.07
C GLY A 194 19.88 24.34 -44.77
N TYR A 195 21.12 24.85 -44.69
CA TYR A 195 21.95 24.77 -43.49
C TYR A 195 21.26 25.38 -42.26
N ALA A 196 20.83 26.64 -42.37
CA ALA A 196 20.20 27.36 -41.26
C ALA A 196 18.89 26.72 -40.78
N GLU A 197 18.11 26.15 -41.71
CA GLU A 197 16.85 25.46 -41.37
C GLU A 197 17.13 24.14 -40.65
N ALA A 198 18.07 23.33 -41.16
CA ALA A 198 18.45 22.07 -40.55
C ALA A 198 19.11 22.27 -39.17
N HIS A 199 19.91 23.32 -39.02
CA HIS A 199 20.53 23.73 -37.76
C HIS A 199 19.46 24.14 -36.73
N ALA A 200 18.54 25.03 -37.10
CA ALA A 200 17.44 25.45 -36.22
C ALA A 200 16.50 24.29 -35.83
N ALA A 201 16.27 23.33 -36.74
CA ALA A 201 15.47 22.14 -36.46
C ALA A 201 16.13 21.22 -35.42
N LEU A 202 17.44 20.97 -35.55
CA LEU A 202 18.23 20.23 -34.56
C LEU A 202 18.24 20.93 -33.22
N GLN A 203 18.43 22.26 -33.21
CA GLN A 203 18.41 23.06 -32.00
C GLN A 203 17.07 22.93 -31.26
N THR A 204 15.96 23.16 -31.95
CA THR A 204 14.61 23.09 -31.37
C THR A 204 14.33 21.71 -30.77
N LYS A 205 14.74 20.66 -31.48
CA LYS A 205 14.56 19.29 -31.01
C LYS A 205 15.41 19.00 -29.78
N ALA A 206 16.67 19.39 -29.79
CA ALA A 206 17.57 19.22 -28.65
C ALA A 206 17.10 20.01 -27.42
N THR A 207 16.56 21.21 -27.57
CA THR A 207 15.96 21.97 -26.45
C THR A 207 14.83 21.20 -25.78
N THR A 208 13.99 20.53 -26.57
CA THR A 208 12.87 19.73 -26.04
C THR A 208 13.39 18.50 -25.29
N VAL A 209 14.33 17.76 -25.90
CA VAL A 209 14.93 16.54 -25.31
C VAL A 209 15.73 16.87 -24.05
N LEU A 210 16.46 17.98 -24.02
CA LEU A 210 17.20 18.44 -22.85
C LEU A 210 16.27 18.72 -21.66
N ALA A 211 15.12 19.36 -21.89
CA ALA A 211 14.15 19.62 -20.84
C ALA A 211 13.54 18.31 -20.29
N GLU A 212 13.36 17.29 -21.13
CA GLU A 212 12.92 15.95 -20.70
C GLU A 212 14.01 15.18 -19.95
N PHE A 213 15.26 15.29 -20.41
CA PHE A 213 16.44 14.73 -19.75
C PHE A 213 16.57 15.28 -18.32
N ASP A 214 16.53 16.60 -18.14
CA ASP A 214 16.68 17.25 -16.84
C ASP A 214 15.54 16.90 -15.87
N ARG A 215 14.34 16.63 -16.38
CA ARG A 215 13.21 16.14 -15.57
C ARG A 215 13.39 14.72 -15.06
N LEU A 216 14.13 13.88 -15.79
CA LEU A 216 14.31 12.46 -15.46
C LEU A 216 15.53 12.23 -14.56
N PHE A 217 16.63 12.93 -14.84
CA PHE A 217 17.90 12.73 -14.14
C PHE A 217 18.25 13.85 -13.14
N GLY A 218 17.49 14.95 -13.15
CA GLY A 218 17.77 16.13 -12.33
C GLY A 218 18.93 16.97 -12.89
N ASP A 219 19.18 18.12 -12.25
CA ASP A 219 20.23 19.08 -12.62
C ASP A 219 21.61 18.71 -12.00
N ASP A 220 21.67 17.66 -11.17
CA ASP A 220 22.90 17.18 -10.50
C ASP A 220 23.93 16.56 -11.46
N ALA A 221 23.58 16.44 -12.75
CA ALA A 221 24.53 16.20 -13.84
C ALA A 221 25.45 17.42 -14.13
N THR A 222 25.52 18.39 -13.22
CA THR A 222 26.42 19.55 -13.22
C THR A 222 27.83 19.26 -12.67
N GLY A 223 28.10 18.02 -12.24
CA GLY A 223 29.47 17.53 -12.07
C GLY A 223 30.13 17.78 -10.70
N GLU A 224 29.40 18.27 -9.70
CA GLU A 224 29.98 18.54 -8.37
C GLU A 224 29.99 17.32 -7.42
N SER A 225 29.20 16.27 -7.70
CA SER A 225 29.08 15.08 -6.83
C SER A 225 29.57 13.76 -7.45
N ALA A 226 29.97 13.76 -8.73
CA ALA A 226 30.38 12.55 -9.42
C ALA A 226 31.80 12.13 -9.04
N SER A 227 31.94 10.96 -8.42
CA SER A 227 33.26 10.33 -8.24
C SER A 227 33.82 9.96 -9.62
N PRO A 228 35.08 10.32 -9.96
CA PRO A 228 35.71 10.00 -11.25
C PRO A 228 35.84 8.50 -11.59
N LYS A 229 35.37 7.61 -10.72
CA LYS A 229 35.44 6.15 -10.87
C LYS A 229 34.18 5.52 -11.47
N ASP A 230 33.08 6.26 -11.61
CA ASP A 230 31.85 5.74 -12.19
C ASP A 230 31.70 6.16 -13.66
N SER A 231 31.99 5.23 -14.56
CA SER A 231 31.91 5.42 -16.02
C SER A 231 30.51 5.82 -16.49
N GLN A 232 29.46 5.32 -15.81
CA GLN A 232 28.07 5.55 -16.21
C GLN A 232 27.60 6.97 -15.86
N SER A 233 28.02 7.49 -14.71
CA SER A 233 27.79 8.88 -14.32
C SER A 233 28.46 9.87 -15.29
N LEU A 234 29.65 9.55 -15.78
CA LEU A 234 30.37 10.38 -16.75
C LEU A 234 29.68 10.41 -18.13
N GLU A 235 29.11 9.29 -18.57
CA GLU A 235 28.33 9.20 -19.81
C GLU A 235 27.07 10.09 -19.75
N LEU A 236 26.35 10.09 -18.64
CA LEU A 236 25.19 10.94 -18.42
C LEU A 236 25.55 12.43 -18.47
N ILE A 237 26.64 12.83 -17.82
CA ILE A 237 27.13 14.22 -17.84
C ILE A 237 27.49 14.65 -19.25
N ARG A 238 28.24 13.82 -20.00
CA ARG A 238 28.62 14.11 -21.38
C ARG A 238 27.42 14.19 -22.31
N CYS A 239 26.45 13.28 -22.17
CA CYS A 239 25.22 13.30 -22.94
C CYS A 239 24.43 14.59 -22.69
N ARG A 240 24.31 15.03 -21.43
CA ARG A 240 23.65 16.30 -21.10
C ARG A 240 24.39 17.50 -21.69
N GLN A 241 25.72 17.54 -21.57
CA GLN A 241 26.56 18.60 -22.16
C GLN A 241 26.40 18.66 -23.68
N ALA A 242 26.34 17.51 -24.35
CA ALA A 242 26.10 17.43 -25.79
C ALA A 242 24.71 17.99 -26.15
N LEU A 243 23.65 17.57 -25.44
CA LEU A 243 22.29 18.11 -25.62
C LEU A 243 22.24 19.63 -25.38
N ALA A 244 22.95 20.13 -24.37
CA ALA A 244 23.03 21.57 -24.08
C ALA A 244 23.68 22.34 -25.23
N ARG A 245 24.76 21.83 -25.84
CA ARG A 245 25.39 22.43 -27.01
C ARG A 245 24.48 22.40 -28.25
N PHE A 246 23.77 21.30 -28.49
CA PHE A 246 22.78 21.27 -29.56
C PHE A 246 21.65 22.29 -29.30
N ALA A 247 21.16 22.39 -28.07
CA ALA A 247 20.08 23.31 -27.69
C ALA A 247 20.49 24.80 -27.73
N SER A 248 21.74 25.13 -27.44
CA SER A 248 22.27 26.50 -27.57
C SER A 248 22.60 26.89 -29.01
N GLY A 249 22.60 25.92 -29.94
CA GLY A 249 23.05 26.12 -31.32
C GLY A 249 24.57 26.10 -31.47
N GLU A 250 25.31 25.77 -30.41
CA GLU A 250 26.76 25.72 -30.39
C GLU A 250 27.31 24.39 -30.97
N PHE A 251 26.89 24.04 -32.17
CA PHE A 251 27.37 22.87 -32.93
C PHE A 251 27.48 23.20 -34.43
N GLY A 252 28.19 22.36 -35.19
CA GLY A 252 28.24 22.47 -36.64
C GLY A 252 28.97 23.70 -37.17
N HIS A 253 29.81 24.36 -36.36
CA HIS A 253 30.65 25.49 -36.75
C HIS A 253 32.09 25.23 -36.30
N ARG A 254 33.09 25.95 -36.87
CA ARG A 254 34.55 25.90 -36.56
C ARG A 254 34.98 24.82 -35.54
N GLY A 255 35.49 23.68 -36.01
CA GLY A 255 35.80 22.50 -35.16
C GLY A 255 34.70 21.43 -35.11
N GLY A 256 33.53 21.70 -35.72
CA GLY A 256 32.49 20.70 -35.99
C GLY A 256 31.61 20.38 -34.78
N PHE A 257 31.78 19.19 -34.20
CA PHE A 257 31.00 18.65 -33.09
C PHE A 257 31.85 18.41 -31.83
N ALA A 258 32.83 19.28 -31.58
CA ALA A 258 33.68 19.23 -30.38
C ALA A 258 32.95 19.74 -29.12
N PHE A 259 33.34 19.25 -27.94
CA PHE A 259 32.94 19.88 -26.67
C PHE A 259 33.62 21.24 -26.45
N ASN A 260 34.84 21.41 -26.94
CA ASN A 260 35.62 22.64 -26.87
C ASN A 260 35.97 23.12 -28.29
N VAL A 261 35.54 24.33 -28.63
CA VAL A 261 35.66 24.92 -29.99
C VAL A 261 37.10 25.43 -30.27
N ALA A 262 37.97 25.44 -29.26
CA ALA A 262 39.33 25.99 -29.36
C ALA A 262 40.34 25.13 -30.16
N ASP A 263 40.02 23.87 -30.46
CA ASP A 263 40.87 22.97 -31.26
C ASP A 263 40.46 23.03 -32.75
N GLU A 264 40.83 24.13 -33.41
CA GLU A 264 40.42 24.45 -34.80
C GLU A 264 41.03 23.51 -35.86
N ASP A 265 42.02 22.68 -35.50
CA ASP A 265 42.80 21.85 -36.43
C ASP A 265 42.20 20.44 -36.70
N VAL A 266 41.12 20.04 -36.01
CA VAL A 266 40.51 18.70 -36.16
C VAL A 266 38.98 18.78 -36.17
N PHE A 267 38.36 18.14 -37.17
CA PHE A 267 36.90 17.97 -37.19
C PHE A 267 36.48 16.88 -36.19
N SER A 268 35.86 17.30 -35.09
CA SER A 268 35.48 16.41 -33.99
C SER A 268 34.05 15.87 -34.13
N TRP A 269 33.82 14.67 -33.59
CA TRP A 269 32.52 14.00 -33.48
C TRP A 269 32.05 13.83 -32.03
N GLU A 270 32.77 14.41 -31.07
CA GLU A 270 32.62 14.15 -29.64
C GLU A 270 31.20 14.28 -29.09
N ILE A 271 30.48 15.35 -29.45
CA ILE A 271 29.12 15.54 -28.93
C ILE A 271 28.11 14.60 -29.60
N ILE A 272 28.37 14.13 -30.82
CA ILE A 272 27.57 13.08 -31.47
C ILE A 272 27.85 11.73 -30.79
N ASP A 273 29.11 11.41 -30.54
CA ASP A 273 29.51 10.18 -29.83
C ASP A 273 28.99 10.15 -28.39
N ALA A 274 28.93 11.29 -27.71
CA ALA A 274 28.37 11.40 -26.36
C ALA A 274 26.87 11.06 -26.29
N LEU A 275 26.10 11.36 -27.34
CA LEU A 275 24.68 10.99 -27.41
C LEU A 275 24.50 9.47 -27.64
N HIS A 276 25.47 8.79 -28.27
CA HIS A 276 25.42 7.34 -28.49
C HIS A 276 25.43 6.52 -27.19
N GLY A 277 26.09 7.02 -26.14
CA GLY A 277 26.20 6.31 -24.86
C GLY A 277 24.84 5.96 -24.24
N LEU A 278 23.84 6.83 -24.38
CA LEU A 278 22.48 6.60 -23.87
C LEU A 278 21.48 6.07 -24.90
N SER A 279 21.72 6.28 -26.20
CA SER A 279 20.77 5.90 -27.26
C SER A 279 20.77 4.40 -27.60
N CYS A 280 21.74 3.64 -27.08
CA CYS A 280 21.89 2.22 -27.36
C CYS A 280 20.70 1.38 -26.84
N GLN A 281 19.69 1.19 -27.68
CA GLN A 281 18.68 0.16 -27.52
C GLN A 281 19.34 -1.23 -27.60
N THR A 282 19.68 -1.82 -26.46
CA THR A 282 19.61 -3.27 -26.40
C THR A 282 18.13 -3.61 -26.59
N LYS A 283 17.81 -4.43 -27.60
CA LYS A 283 16.46 -4.94 -27.88
C LYS A 283 15.87 -5.61 -26.64
N THR A 284 15.32 -4.84 -25.71
CA THR A 284 14.66 -5.33 -24.51
C THR A 284 13.17 -5.14 -24.69
N LYS A 285 12.45 -6.22 -24.38
CA LYS A 285 11.03 -6.44 -24.68
C LYS A 285 10.16 -5.24 -24.29
N ARG A 286 9.18 -4.93 -25.13
CA ARG A 286 8.11 -3.95 -24.89
C ARG A 286 7.63 -3.98 -23.44
N VAL A 287 7.71 -2.84 -22.76
CA VAL A 287 7.14 -2.66 -21.40
C VAL A 287 5.65 -2.39 -21.53
N HIS A 288 4.87 -3.46 -21.74
CA HIS A 288 3.46 -3.46 -21.35
C HIS A 288 3.39 -3.86 -19.86
N PRO A 289 2.36 -3.43 -19.09
CA PRO A 289 2.19 -3.88 -17.72
C PRO A 289 2.16 -5.41 -17.67
N LEU A 290 3.15 -6.03 -17.01
CA LEU A 290 3.21 -7.48 -16.90
C LEU A 290 1.93 -8.00 -16.25
N SER A 291 1.26 -8.93 -16.90
CA SER A 291 -0.06 -9.42 -16.52
C SER A 291 0.03 -10.86 -16.05
N VAL A 292 -0.63 -11.16 -14.93
CA VAL A 292 -0.64 -12.51 -14.35
C VAL A 292 -2.05 -13.02 -14.12
N LEU A 293 -2.29 -14.27 -14.53
CA LEU A 293 -3.44 -15.06 -14.12
C LEU A 293 -2.98 -16.02 -13.03
N GLU A 294 -3.60 -15.96 -11.86
CA GLU A 294 -3.25 -16.83 -10.73
C GLU A 294 -4.34 -17.87 -10.45
N ILE A 295 -3.94 -19.13 -10.28
CA ILE A 295 -4.81 -20.26 -9.94
C ILE A 295 -4.42 -20.81 -8.57
N GLY A 296 -5.40 -20.91 -7.66
CA GLY A 296 -5.15 -21.35 -6.29
C GLY A 296 -4.45 -20.27 -5.47
N GLY A 297 -5.04 -19.07 -5.43
CA GLY A 297 -4.44 -17.89 -4.79
C GLY A 297 -4.16 -18.04 -3.29
N GLY A 298 -4.78 -19.02 -2.64
CA GLY A 298 -4.52 -19.31 -1.24
C GLY A 298 -4.90 -18.12 -0.36
N ALA A 299 -4.06 -17.82 0.63
CA ALA A 299 -4.20 -16.60 1.44
C ALA A 299 -3.57 -15.34 0.78
N GLY A 300 -3.02 -15.45 -0.43
CA GLY A 300 -2.47 -14.31 -1.18
C GLY A 300 -0.96 -14.10 -1.07
N GLY A 301 -0.20 -15.04 -0.50
CA GLY A 301 1.27 -14.89 -0.40
C GLY A 301 1.97 -14.81 -1.76
N GLN A 302 1.54 -15.63 -2.73
CA GLN A 302 2.04 -15.56 -4.11
C GLN A 302 1.56 -14.30 -4.81
N ALA A 303 0.29 -13.92 -4.65
CA ALA A 303 -0.27 -12.70 -5.19
C ALA A 303 0.51 -11.44 -4.76
N LEU A 304 0.87 -11.33 -3.47
CA LEU A 304 1.72 -10.25 -2.97
C LEU A 304 3.11 -10.26 -3.60
N GLY A 305 3.75 -11.44 -3.68
CA GLY A 305 5.08 -11.57 -4.28
C GLY A 305 5.10 -11.17 -5.77
N LEU A 306 4.08 -11.58 -6.52
CA LEU A 306 3.93 -11.24 -7.94
C LEU A 306 3.63 -9.75 -8.14
N MET A 307 2.79 -9.17 -7.28
CA MET A 307 2.52 -7.73 -7.29
C MET A 307 3.81 -6.92 -7.04
N SER A 308 4.60 -7.32 -6.04
CA SER A 308 5.92 -6.73 -5.74
C SER A 308 6.92 -6.91 -6.89
N ALA A 309 6.84 -8.03 -7.62
CA ALA A 309 7.64 -8.27 -8.82
C ALA A 309 7.15 -7.49 -10.06
N GLY A 310 6.12 -6.65 -9.93
CA GLY A 310 5.63 -5.78 -11.00
C GLY A 310 4.51 -6.38 -11.85
N PHE A 311 3.98 -7.55 -11.50
CA PHE A 311 2.83 -8.12 -12.19
C PHE A 311 1.51 -7.49 -11.72
N LYS A 312 0.57 -7.32 -12.64
CA LYS A 312 -0.83 -6.98 -12.39
C LYS A 312 -1.68 -8.23 -12.55
N HIS A 313 -2.39 -8.61 -11.49
CA HIS A 313 -3.37 -9.69 -11.57
C HIS A 313 -4.54 -9.32 -12.47
N VAL A 314 -4.79 -10.15 -13.47
CA VAL A 314 -5.98 -10.06 -14.32
C VAL A 314 -7.12 -10.92 -13.77
N ALA A 315 -6.80 -12.00 -13.06
CA ALA A 315 -7.73 -12.77 -12.24
C ALA A 315 -6.95 -13.61 -11.21
N ILE A 316 -7.57 -13.86 -10.06
CA ILE A 316 -7.11 -14.79 -9.02
C ILE A 316 -8.24 -15.79 -8.77
N TYR A 317 -8.04 -17.05 -9.16
CA TYR A 317 -9.01 -18.11 -8.93
C TYR A 317 -8.74 -18.83 -7.60
N GLU A 318 -9.77 -18.95 -6.76
CA GLU A 318 -9.69 -19.69 -5.49
C GLU A 318 -11.07 -20.32 -5.18
N ASN A 319 -11.08 -21.57 -4.71
CA ASN A 319 -12.32 -22.32 -4.48
C ASN A 319 -12.68 -22.48 -3.00
N VAL A 320 -11.79 -22.10 -2.09
CA VAL A 320 -12.06 -22.12 -0.65
C VAL A 320 -12.57 -20.75 -0.20
N LEU A 321 -13.85 -20.67 0.18
CA LEU A 321 -14.53 -19.43 0.57
C LEU A 321 -13.80 -18.61 1.65
N THR A 322 -13.22 -19.27 2.66
CA THR A 322 -12.46 -18.56 3.71
C THR A 322 -11.25 -17.83 3.13
N ARG A 323 -10.56 -18.44 2.17
CA ARG A 323 -9.41 -17.87 1.47
C ARG A 323 -9.81 -16.76 0.50
N VAL A 324 -10.91 -16.92 -0.21
CA VAL A 324 -11.50 -15.84 -1.03
C VAL A 324 -11.78 -14.60 -0.19
N LYS A 325 -12.37 -14.77 1.00
CA LYS A 325 -12.61 -13.67 1.94
C LYS A 325 -11.30 -13.03 2.37
N THR A 326 -10.28 -13.83 2.70
CA THR A 326 -8.93 -13.33 3.02
C THR A 326 -8.32 -12.54 1.87
N LEU A 327 -8.36 -13.05 0.63
CA LEU A 327 -7.81 -12.36 -0.55
C LEU A 327 -8.49 -11.00 -0.78
N LYS A 328 -9.82 -10.95 -0.68
CA LYS A 328 -10.59 -9.70 -0.81
C LYS A 328 -10.33 -8.72 0.34
N ALA A 329 -10.12 -9.22 1.54
CA ALA A 329 -9.77 -8.40 2.70
C ALA A 329 -8.34 -7.84 2.59
N ASN A 330 -7.39 -8.67 2.14
CA ASN A 330 -5.99 -8.27 1.97
C ASN A 330 -5.84 -7.21 0.88
N TRP A 331 -6.60 -7.31 -0.21
CA TRP A 331 -6.56 -6.31 -1.27
C TRP A 331 -7.91 -6.20 -1.99
N PRO A 332 -8.76 -5.22 -1.61
CA PRO A 332 -10.13 -5.10 -2.14
C PRO A 332 -10.22 -4.90 -3.65
N THR A 333 -9.14 -4.45 -4.30
CA THR A 333 -9.09 -4.22 -5.75
C THR A 333 -8.62 -5.44 -6.55
N TRP A 334 -8.22 -6.54 -5.91
CA TRP A 334 -7.84 -7.75 -6.64
C TRP A 334 -9.04 -8.39 -7.35
N PRO A 335 -8.86 -8.86 -8.60
CA PRO A 335 -9.91 -9.56 -9.34
C PRO A 335 -10.05 -11.01 -8.86
N VAL A 336 -10.54 -11.20 -7.64
CA VAL A 336 -10.72 -12.52 -7.02
C VAL A 336 -12.00 -13.17 -7.54
N VAL A 337 -11.86 -14.35 -8.13
CA VAL A 337 -12.96 -15.18 -8.64
C VAL A 337 -13.09 -16.43 -7.79
N GLU A 338 -14.22 -16.55 -7.10
CA GLU A 338 -14.57 -17.75 -6.34
C GLU A 338 -15.06 -18.83 -7.30
N ALA A 339 -14.17 -19.74 -7.69
CA ALA A 339 -14.51 -20.85 -8.58
C ALA A 339 -13.52 -22.01 -8.45
N ASP A 340 -14.02 -23.22 -8.67
CA ASP A 340 -13.16 -24.38 -8.93
C ASP A 340 -12.64 -24.28 -10.36
N VAL A 341 -11.31 -24.31 -10.52
CA VAL A 341 -10.68 -24.22 -11.83
C VAL A 341 -11.16 -25.32 -12.79
N ARG A 342 -11.55 -26.48 -12.27
CA ARG A 342 -12.06 -27.61 -13.06
C ARG A 342 -13.43 -27.33 -13.68
N SER A 343 -14.16 -26.35 -13.15
CA SER A 343 -15.45 -25.91 -13.70
C SER A 343 -15.35 -24.78 -14.71
N ILE A 344 -14.13 -24.30 -15.00
CA ILE A 344 -13.91 -23.19 -15.93
C ILE A 344 -13.66 -23.74 -17.33
N THR A 345 -14.40 -23.23 -18.30
CA THR A 345 -14.28 -23.69 -19.68
C THR A 345 -13.14 -23.01 -20.43
N ASP A 346 -12.67 -23.61 -21.53
CA ASP A 346 -11.68 -22.96 -22.41
C ASP A 346 -12.17 -21.62 -22.97
N THR A 347 -13.48 -21.49 -23.17
CA THR A 347 -14.11 -20.23 -23.59
C THR A 347 -13.96 -19.17 -22.51
N ASP A 348 -14.12 -19.54 -21.23
CA ASP A 348 -13.89 -18.62 -20.11
C ASP A 348 -12.44 -18.17 -20.02
N PHE A 349 -11.48 -19.07 -20.24
CA PHE A 349 -10.06 -18.69 -20.22
C PHE A 349 -9.61 -17.88 -21.43
N SER A 350 -10.31 -17.99 -22.57
CA SER A 350 -9.96 -17.28 -23.80
C SER A 350 -9.87 -15.76 -23.64
N ARG A 351 -10.59 -15.19 -22.66
CA ARG A 351 -10.56 -13.76 -22.31
C ARG A 351 -9.20 -13.28 -21.77
N TYR A 352 -8.35 -14.20 -21.30
CA TYR A 352 -7.01 -13.91 -20.77
C TYR A 352 -5.90 -14.24 -21.78
N ARG A 353 -6.21 -14.34 -23.09
CA ARG A 353 -5.17 -14.50 -24.11
C ARG A 353 -4.22 -13.31 -24.11
N GLY A 354 -2.92 -13.60 -24.15
CA GLY A 354 -1.87 -12.57 -24.18
C GLY A 354 -1.35 -12.16 -22.80
N ILE A 355 -1.71 -12.88 -21.73
CA ILE A 355 -1.07 -12.70 -20.41
C ILE A 355 0.42 -13.07 -20.43
N ASP A 356 1.20 -12.41 -19.59
CA ASP A 356 2.65 -12.60 -19.51
C ASP A 356 3.03 -13.79 -18.61
N LEU A 357 2.19 -14.10 -17.63
CA LEU A 357 2.41 -15.19 -16.67
C LEU A 357 1.11 -15.91 -16.30
N LEU A 358 1.17 -17.23 -16.29
CA LEU A 358 0.20 -18.09 -15.60
C LEU A 358 0.89 -18.64 -14.35
N ALA A 359 0.39 -18.28 -13.18
CA ALA A 359 0.90 -18.72 -11.90
C ALA A 359 -0.12 -19.63 -11.21
N GLY A 360 0.35 -20.58 -10.42
CA GLY A 360 -0.57 -21.34 -9.59
C GLY A 360 0.10 -22.17 -8.53
N SER A 361 -0.69 -22.51 -7.52
CA SER A 361 -0.28 -23.34 -6.38
C SER A 361 -1.22 -24.52 -6.21
N ILE A 362 -0.64 -25.70 -6.00
CA ILE A 362 -1.40 -26.92 -5.71
C ILE A 362 -1.16 -27.37 -4.28
N SER A 363 -2.16 -27.98 -3.65
CA SER A 363 -1.97 -28.58 -2.33
C SER A 363 -1.09 -29.82 -2.44
N SER A 364 -0.13 -29.96 -1.53
CA SER A 364 0.70 -31.17 -1.39
C SER A 364 -0.12 -32.45 -1.17
N SER A 365 -1.32 -32.34 -0.61
CA SER A 365 -2.28 -33.46 -0.49
C SER A 365 -2.80 -33.98 -1.83
N MET A 366 -2.77 -33.17 -2.90
CA MET A 366 -3.15 -33.56 -4.25
C MET A 366 -2.02 -34.28 -4.98
N VAL A 367 -0.77 -34.08 -4.55
CA VAL A 367 0.42 -34.73 -5.11
C VAL A 367 0.66 -36.10 -4.47
N ALA A 368 0.26 -36.28 -3.20
CA ALA A 368 0.46 -37.51 -2.44
C ALA A 368 -0.50 -38.68 -2.79
N LYS A 369 -1.35 -38.53 -3.81
CA LYS A 369 -2.33 -39.55 -4.25
C LYS A 369 -2.06 -40.13 -5.65
N GLN A 370 -0.90 -39.86 -6.24
CA GLN A 370 -0.38 -40.60 -7.39
C GLN A 370 0.61 -41.65 -6.91
#